data_AF-A0A963QG57-F1
#
_entry.id   AF-A0A963QG57-F1
#
_cell.length_a   1.000
_cell.length_b   1.000
_cell.length_c   1.000
_cell.angle_alpha   90.00
_cell.angle_beta   90.00
_cell.angle_gamma   90.00
#
_symmetry.space_group_name_H-M   'P 1'
#
loop_
_entity.id
_entity.type
_entity.pdbx_description
1 polymer ?
#
loop_
_entity_poly.entity_id
_entity_poly.type
_entity_poly.pdbx_seq_one_letter_code
_entity_poly.pdbx_strand_id
1 'polypeptide(L)'
;MRRRTGAAMALLGAARLAVALVPFRLWRGSLGLATDRLPGTDEQTEAARLARHVERAAMRLPFATRCLPRAMALSWLLRRAGVAHALIFAVRPAEMRADGDALHAWVEVAGKRILGDLPGPWHVTLRLGDAARN
;
A
#
# COMPACT_ATOMS: atom_id res chain seq x y z
N MET A 1 -18.45 5.10 11.46
CA MET A 1 -17.31 5.78 10.80
C MET A 1 -16.02 5.87 11.65
N ARG A 2 -16.04 6.26 12.94
CA ARG A 2 -14.83 6.44 13.78
C ARG A 2 -13.95 5.19 13.99
N ARG A 3 -14.54 3.99 14.06
CA ARG A 3 -13.79 2.73 14.31
C ARG A 3 -12.79 2.37 13.20
N ARG A 4 -13.11 2.70 11.94
CA ARG A 4 -12.22 2.39 10.79
C ARG A 4 -11.00 3.33 10.74
N THR A 5 -11.17 4.59 11.13
CA THR A 5 -10.04 5.52 11.25
C THR A 5 -9.09 5.14 12.38
N GLY A 6 -9.61 4.69 13.53
CA GLY A 6 -8.78 4.19 14.63
C GLY A 6 -7.95 2.96 14.23
N ALA A 7 -8.57 2.01 13.51
CA ALA A 7 -7.85 0.86 12.96
C ALA A 7 -6.76 1.27 11.96
N ALA A 8 -7.04 2.25 11.08
CA ALA A 8 -6.03 2.77 10.15
C ALA A 8 -4.86 3.46 10.87
N MET A 9 -5.12 4.21 11.95
CA MET A 9 -4.05 4.83 12.75
C MET A 9 -3.18 3.77 13.44
N ALA A 10 -3.79 2.73 14.04
CA ALA A 10 -3.06 1.63 14.66
C ALA A 10 -2.19 0.87 13.64
N LEU A 11 -2.75 0.55 12.46
CA LEU A 11 -2.01 -0.14 11.40
C LEU A 11 -0.88 0.71 10.82
N LEU A 12 -1.05 2.04 10.70
CA LEU A 12 0.03 2.93 10.27
C LEU A 12 1.18 2.95 11.29
N GLY A 13 0.87 2.98 12.59
CA GLY A 13 1.86 2.86 13.65
C GLY A 13 2.61 1.52 13.59
N ALA A 14 1.86 0.42 13.47
CA ALA A 14 2.43 -0.92 13.33
C ALA A 14 3.28 -1.07 12.06
N ALA A 15 2.85 -0.53 10.93
CA ALA A 15 3.61 -0.56 9.68
C ALA A 15 4.92 0.23 9.80
N ARG A 16 4.89 1.40 10.44
CA ARG A 16 6.09 2.19 10.69
C ARG A 16 7.08 1.47 11.61
N LEU A 17 6.59 0.84 12.68
CA LEU A 17 7.41 0.01 13.58
C LEU A 17 7.98 -1.21 12.85
N ALA A 18 7.18 -1.89 12.04
CA ALA A 18 7.63 -3.04 11.26
C ALA A 18 8.75 -2.66 10.29
N VAL A 19 8.62 -1.53 9.58
CA VAL A 19 9.68 -1.05 8.66
C VAL A 19 10.95 -0.66 9.41
N ALA A 20 10.83 -0.09 10.62
CA ALA A 20 11.97 0.37 11.40
C ALA A 20 12.69 -0.76 12.17
N LEU A 21 11.95 -1.78 12.62
CA LEU A 21 12.45 -2.77 13.59
C LEU A 21 12.46 -4.20 13.05
N VAL A 22 11.71 -4.51 12.00
CA VAL A 22 11.49 -5.88 11.54
C VAL A 22 12.09 -6.09 10.15
N PRO A 23 12.96 -7.09 9.95
CA PRO A 23 13.51 -7.43 8.64
C PRO A 23 12.40 -7.67 7.61
N PHE A 24 12.57 -7.10 6.41
CA PHE A 24 11.64 -7.21 5.27
C PHE A 24 11.11 -8.63 5.03
N ARG A 25 11.97 -9.63 5.22
CA ARG A 25 11.68 -11.06 5.00
C ARG A 25 10.51 -11.58 5.85
N LEU A 26 10.29 -11.02 7.04
CA LEU A 26 9.28 -11.53 7.98
C LEU A 26 7.88 -11.01 7.65
N TRP A 27 7.77 -9.77 7.16
CA TRP A 27 6.46 -9.16 6.88
C TRP A 27 6.08 -9.17 5.40
N ARG A 28 6.99 -9.47 4.47
CA ARG A 28 6.68 -9.55 3.02
C ARG A 28 5.52 -10.50 2.70
N GLY A 29 5.37 -11.60 3.43
CA GLY A 29 4.29 -12.59 3.20
C GLY A 29 2.90 -12.09 3.65
N SER A 30 2.85 -11.01 4.41
CA SER A 30 1.59 -10.37 4.82
C SER A 30 1.07 -9.33 3.83
N LEU A 31 1.87 -9.02 2.81
CA LEU A 31 1.58 -7.97 1.83
C LEU A 31 1.09 -8.56 0.52
N GLY A 32 0.05 -7.93 -0.03
CA GLY A 32 -0.63 -8.43 -1.22
C GLY A 32 -1.55 -9.61 -0.90
N LEU A 33 -2.51 -9.80 -1.80
CA LEU A 33 -3.39 -10.97 -1.79
C LEU A 33 -3.70 -11.33 -3.25
N ALA A 34 -3.25 -12.51 -3.68
CA ALA A 34 -3.58 -13.05 -4.99
C ALA A 34 -4.92 -13.81 -4.92
N THR A 35 -5.72 -13.73 -5.98
CA THR A 35 -6.94 -14.52 -6.13
C THR A 35 -7.15 -14.85 -7.60
N ASP A 36 -7.82 -15.96 -7.88
CA ASP A 36 -8.17 -16.29 -9.27
C ASP A 36 -9.44 -15.57 -9.75
N ARG A 37 -10.19 -14.96 -8.83
CA ARG A 37 -11.41 -14.21 -9.14
C ARG A 37 -11.12 -12.80 -9.64
N LEU A 38 -11.80 -12.41 -10.72
CA LEU A 38 -11.77 -11.02 -11.16
C LEU A 38 -12.45 -10.13 -10.09
N PRO A 39 -11.79 -9.07 -9.60
CA PRO A 39 -12.37 -8.18 -8.62
C PRO A 39 -13.59 -7.44 -9.19
N GLY A 40 -14.71 -7.51 -8.47
CA GLY A 40 -15.93 -6.80 -8.85
C GLY A 40 -15.84 -5.28 -8.68
N THR A 41 -16.81 -4.55 -9.23
CA THR A 41 -16.94 -3.08 -9.06
C THR A 41 -17.06 -2.68 -7.57
N ASP A 42 -17.69 -3.54 -6.76
CA ASP A 42 -17.85 -3.30 -5.33
C ASP A 42 -16.51 -3.37 -4.58
N GLU A 43 -15.62 -4.29 -4.97
CA GLU A 43 -14.29 -4.43 -4.38
C GLU A 43 -13.41 -3.23 -4.66
N GLN A 44 -13.44 -2.70 -5.90
CA GLN A 44 -12.74 -1.46 -6.26
C GLN A 44 -13.29 -0.27 -5.44
N THR A 45 -14.60 -0.21 -5.24
CA THR A 45 -15.25 0.85 -4.45
C THR A 45 -14.86 0.77 -2.97
N GLU A 46 -14.85 -0.42 -2.37
CA GLU A 46 -14.42 -0.60 -0.98
C GLU A 46 -12.92 -0.34 -0.83
N ALA A 47 -12.09 -0.74 -1.79
CA ALA A 47 -10.67 -0.44 -1.79
C ALA A 47 -10.40 1.07 -1.77
N ALA A 48 -11.09 1.83 -2.63
CA ALA A 48 -11.02 3.29 -2.63
C ALA A 48 -11.53 3.90 -1.31
N ARG A 49 -12.59 3.32 -0.71
CA ARG A 49 -13.07 3.74 0.62
C ARG A 49 -12.00 3.52 1.68
N LEU A 50 -11.35 2.37 1.71
CA LEU A 50 -10.29 2.06 2.68
C LEU A 50 -9.06 2.94 2.50
N ALA A 51 -8.65 3.20 1.25
CA ALA A 51 -7.55 4.13 0.94
C ALA A 51 -7.79 5.53 1.52
N ARG A 52 -9.00 6.09 1.34
CA ARG A 52 -9.37 7.38 1.96
C ARG A 52 -9.27 7.36 3.49
N HIS A 53 -9.52 6.22 4.15
CA HIS A 53 -9.33 6.13 5.61
C HIS A 53 -7.86 6.13 5.98
N VAL A 54 -7.00 5.48 5.19
CA VAL A 54 -5.54 5.48 5.39
C VAL A 54 -4.98 6.89 5.20
N GLU A 55 -5.38 7.60 4.15
CA GLU A 55 -4.94 8.99 3.92
C GLU A 55 -5.38 9.92 5.05
N ARG A 56 -6.64 9.81 5.50
CA ARG A 56 -7.13 10.59 6.65
C ARG A 56 -6.38 10.26 7.94
N ALA A 57 -6.03 8.99 8.16
CA ALA A 57 -5.23 8.60 9.31
C ALA A 57 -3.80 9.15 9.22
N ALA A 58 -3.19 9.08 8.03
CA ALA A 58 -1.88 9.64 7.74
C ALA A 58 -1.80 11.15 8.00
N MET A 59 -2.86 11.92 7.69
CA MET A 59 -2.94 13.36 7.97
C MET A 59 -3.15 13.70 9.46
N ARG A 60 -3.62 12.74 10.27
CA ARG A 60 -3.94 12.95 11.70
C ARG A 60 -2.84 12.50 12.64
N LEU A 61 -1.86 11.74 12.16
CA LEU A 61 -0.74 11.29 12.98
C LEU A 61 0.28 12.42 13.11
N PRO A 62 0.93 12.59 14.29
CA PRO A 62 1.85 13.70 14.54
C PRO A 62 3.21 13.55 13.84
N PHE A 63 3.36 12.56 12.95
CA PHE A 63 4.61 12.26 12.25
C PHE A 63 4.37 12.02 10.76
N ALA A 64 5.35 12.39 9.94
CA ALA A 64 5.30 12.18 8.50
C ALA A 64 5.22 10.68 8.16
N THR A 65 4.10 10.28 7.56
CA THR A 65 3.89 8.91 7.07
C THR A 65 4.38 8.81 5.63
N ARG A 66 5.44 8.02 5.41
CA ARG A 66 5.99 7.75 4.08
C ARG A 66 5.04 6.87 3.25
N CYS A 67 5.26 6.80 1.93
CA CYS A 67 4.48 5.99 1.00
C CYS A 67 4.38 4.52 1.41
N LEU A 68 5.49 3.91 1.82
CA LEU A 68 5.55 2.50 2.20
C LEU A 68 4.64 2.14 3.39
N PRO A 69 4.74 2.77 4.58
CA PRO A 69 3.81 2.50 5.68
C PRO A 69 2.32 2.68 5.31
N ARG A 70 1.99 3.65 4.45
CA ARG A 70 0.62 3.85 3.97
C ARG A 70 0.17 2.69 3.07
N ALA A 71 1.01 2.27 2.14
CA ALA A 71 0.74 1.13 1.26
C ALA A 71 0.56 -0.17 2.07
N MET A 72 1.41 -0.41 3.07
CA MET A 72 1.30 -1.57 3.97
C MET A 72 -0.01 -1.56 4.77
N ALA A 73 -0.35 -0.43 5.39
CA ALA A 73 -1.59 -0.31 6.15
C ALA A 73 -2.83 -0.55 5.28
N LEU A 74 -2.84 -0.04 4.04
CA LEU A 74 -3.91 -0.34 3.10
C LEU A 74 -3.92 -1.83 2.70
N SER A 75 -2.77 -2.42 2.40
CA SER A 75 -2.65 -3.84 2.06
C SER A 75 -3.23 -4.75 3.16
N TRP A 76 -2.93 -4.46 4.43
CA TRP A 76 -3.51 -5.19 5.56
C TRP A 76 -5.03 -5.01 5.69
N LEU A 77 -5.55 -3.79 5.45
CA LEU A 77 -6.99 -3.54 5.45
C LEU A 77 -7.70 -4.30 4.32
N LEU A 78 -7.13 -4.29 3.11
CA LEU A 78 -7.67 -5.00 1.95
C LEU A 78 -7.64 -6.51 2.15
N ARG A 79 -6.52 -7.04 2.65
CA ARG A 79 -6.38 -8.46 2.98
C ARG A 79 -7.42 -8.89 4.02
N ARG A 80 -7.67 -8.08 5.05
CA ARG A 80 -8.71 -8.35 6.05
C ARG A 80 -10.13 -8.27 5.47
N ALA A 81 -10.33 -7.46 4.44
CA ALA A 81 -11.59 -7.36 3.71
C ALA A 81 -11.75 -8.44 2.62
N GLY A 82 -10.76 -9.34 2.44
CA GLY A 82 -10.77 -10.36 1.41
C GLY A 82 -10.62 -9.82 -0.02
N VAL A 83 -10.18 -8.57 -0.18
CA VAL A 83 -10.01 -7.92 -1.49
C VAL A 83 -8.63 -8.24 -2.04
N ALA A 84 -8.59 -8.83 -3.23
CA ALA A 84 -7.33 -9.09 -3.92
C ALA A 84 -6.68 -7.80 -4.39
N HIS A 85 -5.37 -7.75 -4.23
CA HIS A 85 -4.60 -6.54 -4.47
C HIS A 85 -3.11 -6.85 -4.61
N ALA A 86 -2.41 -5.94 -5.28
CA ALA A 86 -0.98 -5.94 -5.37
C ALA A 86 -0.39 -4.76 -4.60
N LEU A 87 0.70 -5.00 -3.89
CA LEU A 87 1.55 -3.95 -3.36
C LEU A 87 2.83 -3.91 -4.19
N ILE A 88 3.10 -2.75 -4.77
CA ILE A 88 4.20 -2.53 -5.70
C ILE A 88 5.29 -1.71 -5.03
N PHE A 89 6.53 -2.15 -5.18
CA PHE A 89 7.72 -1.41 -4.83
C PHE A 89 8.42 -0.97 -6.11
N ALA A 90 8.74 0.31 -6.19
CA ALA A 90 9.45 0.85 -7.33
C ALA A 90 10.56 1.79 -6.88
N VAL A 91 11.50 1.99 -7.78
CA VAL A 91 12.63 2.90 -7.59
C VAL A 91 12.69 3.90 -8.73
N ARG A 92 13.16 5.10 -8.44
CA ARG A 92 13.47 6.06 -9.51
C ARG A 92 14.66 5.57 -10.35
N PRO A 93 14.68 5.86 -11.67
CA PRO A 93 15.85 5.67 -12.52
C PRO A 93 17.09 6.30 -11.87
N ALA A 94 18.25 5.66 -12.02
CA ALA A 94 19.49 6.08 -11.35
C ALA A 94 19.83 7.55 -11.62
N GLU A 95 19.59 8.01 -12.85
CA GLU A 95 19.82 9.38 -13.33
C GLU A 95 18.91 10.43 -12.66
N MET A 96 17.80 10.01 -12.05
CA MET A 96 16.80 10.88 -11.41
C MET A 96 16.72 10.68 -9.90
N ARG A 97 17.68 9.97 -9.29
CA ARG A 97 17.74 9.80 -7.84
C ARG A 97 18.33 11.05 -7.20
N ALA A 98 17.47 11.90 -6.65
CA ALA A 98 17.84 12.88 -5.64
C ALA A 98 17.71 12.27 -4.24
N ASP A 99 18.51 12.73 -3.28
CA ASP A 99 18.52 12.21 -1.91
C ASP A 99 17.10 12.17 -1.30
N GLY A 100 16.69 10.99 -0.83
CA GLY A 100 15.43 10.78 -0.09
C GLY A 100 14.23 10.30 -0.91
N ASP A 101 14.20 10.48 -2.24
CA ASP A 101 13.03 10.21 -3.11
C ASP A 101 13.23 9.03 -4.09
N ALA A 102 14.24 8.19 -3.82
CA ALA A 102 14.61 7.09 -4.71
C ALA A 102 13.64 5.89 -4.66
N LEU A 103 12.81 5.78 -3.62
CA LEU A 103 11.93 4.63 -3.38
C LEU A 103 10.47 5.05 -3.29
N HIS A 104 9.60 4.28 -3.94
CA HIS A 104 8.16 4.48 -3.88
C HIS A 104 7.39 3.17 -3.75
N ALA A 105 6.20 3.27 -3.16
CA ALA A 105 5.31 2.14 -3.02
C ALA A 105 3.86 2.56 -3.22
N TRP A 106 3.12 1.76 -3.96
CA TRP A 106 1.68 1.96 -4.19
C TRP A 106 0.92 0.63 -4.12
N VAL A 107 -0.40 0.74 -4.03
CA VAL A 107 -1.31 -0.41 -4.02
C VAL A 107 -2.17 -0.39 -5.27
N GLU A 108 -2.31 -1.54 -5.92
CA GLU A 108 -3.20 -1.75 -7.06
C GLU A 108 -4.30 -2.75 -6.72
N VAL A 109 -5.50 -2.48 -7.22
CA VAL A 109 -6.63 -3.43 -7.23
C VAL A 109 -7.13 -3.48 -8.66
N ALA A 110 -7.26 -4.69 -9.22
CA ALA A 110 -7.67 -4.86 -10.63
C ALA A 110 -6.77 -4.11 -11.64
N GLY A 111 -5.46 -4.01 -11.36
CA GLY A 111 -4.52 -3.24 -12.18
C GLY A 111 -4.65 -1.71 -12.09
N LYS A 112 -5.58 -1.19 -11.26
CA LYS A 112 -5.73 0.25 -11.03
C LYS A 112 -5.03 0.66 -9.74
N ARG A 113 -4.24 1.72 -9.80
CA ARG A 113 -3.59 2.31 -8.61
C ARG A 113 -4.65 2.94 -7.70
N ILE A 114 -4.70 2.50 -6.45
CA ILE A 114 -5.69 2.94 -5.46
C ILE A 114 -5.09 3.92 -4.43
N LEU A 115 -3.80 3.79 -4.10
CA LEU A 115 -3.12 4.66 -3.14
C LEU A 115 -1.63 4.76 -3.48
N GLY A 116 -1.05 5.94 -3.25
CA GLY A 116 0.35 6.22 -3.54
C GLY A 116 0.56 6.64 -4.99
N ASP A 117 -0.34 7.43 -5.55
CA ASP A 117 -0.11 8.00 -6.88
C ASP A 117 0.96 9.09 -6.79
N LEU A 118 2.08 8.86 -7.49
CA LEU A 118 3.20 9.80 -7.55
C LEU A 118 3.68 9.85 -9.00
N PRO A 119 3.58 11.01 -9.67
CA PRO A 119 4.00 11.15 -11.06
C PRO A 119 5.50 10.95 -11.25
N GLY A 120 5.87 10.43 -12.41
CA GLY A 120 7.25 10.25 -12.85
C GLY A 120 7.57 8.83 -13.32
N PRO A 121 8.75 8.64 -13.92
CA PRO A 121 9.22 7.32 -14.31
C PRO A 121 9.57 6.51 -13.06
N TRP A 122 8.99 5.31 -12.96
CA TRP A 122 9.21 4.38 -11.86
C TRP A 122 9.57 3.01 -12.43
N HIS A 123 10.67 2.43 -11.98
CA HIS A 123 11.02 1.04 -12.29
C HIS A 123 10.49 0.15 -11.19
N VAL A 124 9.50 -0.70 -11.53
CA VAL A 124 8.96 -1.70 -10.60
C VAL A 124 10.06 -2.72 -10.30
N THR A 125 10.38 -2.88 -9.02
CA THR A 125 11.39 -3.84 -8.55
C THR A 125 10.77 -5.07 -7.93
N LEU A 126 9.59 -4.92 -7.31
CA LEU A 126 8.90 -6.00 -6.65
C LEU A 126 7.39 -5.78 -6.68
N ARG A 127 6.66 -6.84 -7.00
CA ARG A 127 5.20 -6.93 -6.88
C ARG A 127 4.86 -8.04 -5.90
N LEU A 128 4.05 -7.72 -4.90
CA LEU A 128 3.54 -8.70 -3.94
C LEU A 128 2.01 -8.78 -4.04
N GLY A 129 1.46 -9.98 -4.19
CA GLY A 129 0.02 -10.20 -4.33
C GLY A 129 -0.40 -10.36 -5.79
N ASP A 130 -1.63 -9.95 -6.09
CA ASP A 130 -2.30 -10.29 -7.35
C ASP A 130 -1.45 -9.87 -8.56
N ALA A 131 -0.98 -10.83 -9.35
CA ALA A 131 -0.36 -10.53 -10.62
C ALA A 131 -1.50 -10.09 -11.53
N ALA A 132 -1.50 -8.83 -11.98
CA ALA A 132 -2.37 -8.45 -13.08
C ALA A 132 -2.05 -9.42 -14.21
N ARG A 133 -2.95 -10.38 -14.48
CA ARG A 133 -2.81 -11.28 -15.61
C ARG A 133 -2.90 -10.40 -16.85
N ASN A 134 -1.81 -10.45 -17.62
CA ASN A 134 -1.60 -9.80 -18.91
C ASN A 134 -2.72 -10.14 -19.89
#